data_AF-A9WET5-F1
#
_entry.id   AF-A9WET5-F1
#
_cell.length_a   1.000
_cell.length_b   1.000
_cell.length_c   1.000
_cell.angle_alpha   90.00
_cell.angle_beta   90.00
_cell.angle_gamma   90.00
#
_symmetry.space_group_name_H-M   'P 1'
#
loop_
_entity.id
_entity.type
_entity.pdbx_description
1 polymer ?
#
loop_
_entity_poly.entity_id
_entity_poly.type
_entity_poly.pdbx_seq_one_letter_code
_entity_poly.pdbx_strand_id
1 'polypeptide(L)'
;MAFLPRDYLQREYELRVNYLKDHLSRMWIRFNFFLTINTGLFAIAVAQSTLELWLLASILGIVMSICWNQFAATDNYLVDVYRRQIAHAHFLLTQDAAFDGIRAVQVPPELKTWTYTGAIATEYFDPTDRQIKPIRQSFFQRRIPWLSATELGVIISSLYVSGWFVLLMVKG
;
A
#
# COMPACT_ATOMS: atom_id res chain seq x y z
N MET A 1 6.32 -34.22 -10.60
CA MET A 1 6.50 -34.00 -9.15
C MET A 1 5.19 -33.48 -8.60
N ALA A 2 4.53 -34.22 -7.71
CA ALA A 2 3.36 -33.71 -7.01
C ALA A 2 3.85 -32.74 -5.93
N PHE A 3 3.43 -31.47 -6.00
CA PHE A 3 3.67 -30.52 -4.90
C PHE A 3 2.88 -31.01 -3.69
N LEU A 4 3.56 -31.23 -2.55
CA LEU A 4 2.85 -31.51 -1.31
C LEU A 4 2.09 -30.23 -0.90
N PRO A 5 0.87 -30.34 -0.34
CA PRO A 5 0.07 -29.19 0.09
C PRO A 5 0.85 -28.22 0.98
N ARG A 6 1.74 -28.75 1.82
CA ARG A 6 2.64 -27.98 2.68
C ARG A 6 3.66 -27.14 1.92
N ASP A 7 4.31 -27.71 0.89
CA ASP A 7 5.29 -26.99 0.06
C ASP A 7 4.63 -25.82 -0.68
N TYR A 8 3.39 -26.01 -1.13
CA TYR A 8 2.61 -24.95 -1.75
C TYR A 8 2.28 -23.83 -0.76
N LEU A 9 1.74 -24.16 0.42
CA LEU A 9 1.39 -23.17 1.44
C LEU A 9 2.62 -22.40 1.94
N GLN A 10 3.76 -23.08 2.07
CA GLN A 10 5.01 -22.45 2.47
C GLN A 10 5.45 -21.46 1.39
N ARG A 11 5.42 -21.88 0.12
CA ARG A 11 5.80 -21.01 -0.99
C ARG A 11 4.89 -19.79 -1.10
N GLU A 12 3.60 -19.97 -0.87
CA GLU A 12 2.64 -18.88 -0.85
C GLU A 12 2.90 -17.90 0.31
N TYR A 13 3.17 -18.40 1.50
CA TYR A 13 3.54 -17.58 2.65
C TYR A 13 4.79 -16.74 2.35
N GLU A 14 5.84 -17.36 1.81
CA GLU A 14 7.07 -16.67 1.38
C GLU A 14 6.77 -15.58 0.34
N LEU A 15 5.96 -15.88 -0.67
CA LEU A 15 5.57 -14.91 -1.70
C LEU A 15 4.81 -13.72 -1.12
N ARG A 16 3.87 -13.95 -0.20
CA ARG A 16 3.09 -12.88 0.46
C ARG A 16 3.98 -12.00 1.35
N VAL A 17 4.91 -12.61 2.10
CA VAL A 17 5.89 -11.88 2.92
C VAL A 17 6.81 -11.02 2.04
N ASN A 18 7.33 -11.58 0.96
CA ASN A 18 8.16 -10.84 0.00
C ASN A 18 7.39 -9.67 -0.63
N TYR A 19 6.13 -9.91 -1.01
CA TYR A 19 5.28 -8.86 -1.56
C TYR A 19 5.04 -7.70 -0.57
N LEU A 20 4.80 -8.01 0.71
CA LEU A 20 4.68 -7.00 1.77
C LEU A 20 5.99 -6.22 1.93
N LYS A 21 7.14 -6.91 1.95
CA LYS A 21 8.46 -6.27 2.04
C LYS A 21 8.69 -5.30 0.88
N ASP A 22 8.39 -5.72 -0.34
CA ASP A 22 8.51 -4.88 -1.53
C ASP A 22 7.56 -3.68 -1.49
N HIS A 23 6.35 -3.87 -0.96
CA HIS A 23 5.39 -2.78 -0.78
C HIS A 23 5.90 -1.74 0.24
N LEU A 24 6.44 -2.18 1.39
CA LEU A 24 7.07 -1.29 2.37
C LEU A 24 8.28 -0.56 1.79
N SER A 25 9.08 -1.23 0.96
CA SER A 25 10.20 -0.57 0.25
C SER A 25 9.70 0.52 -0.69
N ARG A 26 8.62 0.28 -1.46
CA ARG A 26 8.01 1.29 -2.32
C ARG A 26 7.45 2.47 -1.52
N MET A 27 6.83 2.22 -0.38
CA MET A 27 6.36 3.26 0.54
C MET A 27 7.54 4.13 1.04
N TRP A 28 8.65 3.50 1.43
CA TRP A 28 9.86 4.19 1.88
C TRP A 28 10.50 5.06 0.79
N ILE A 29 10.60 4.54 -0.43
CA ILE A 29 11.11 5.30 -1.58
C ILE A 29 10.25 6.53 -1.84
N ARG A 30 8.91 6.38 -1.84
CA ARG A 30 8.00 7.51 -2.00
C ARG A 30 8.17 8.54 -0.88
N PHE A 31 8.26 8.10 0.38
CA PHE A 31 8.50 9.00 1.50
C PHE A 31 9.75 9.87 1.29
N ASN A 32 10.88 9.26 0.93
CA ASN A 32 12.12 9.99 0.69
C ASN A 32 12.01 10.97 -0.49
N PHE A 33 11.32 10.57 -1.56
CA PHE A 33 11.07 11.44 -2.71
C PHE A 33 10.26 12.70 -2.31
N PHE A 34 9.15 12.51 -1.60
CA PHE A 34 8.32 13.63 -1.13
C PHE A 34 9.06 14.53 -0.14
N LEU A 35 9.82 13.94 0.78
CA LEU A 35 10.64 14.68 1.74
C LEU A 35 11.66 15.56 1.00
N THR A 36 12.38 14.98 0.04
CA THR A 36 13.39 15.69 -0.75
C THR A 36 12.80 16.88 -1.51
N ILE A 37 11.65 16.69 -2.17
CA ILE A 37 10.99 17.79 -2.90
C ILE A 37 10.54 18.90 -1.95
N ASN A 38 9.90 18.56 -0.83
CA ASN A 38 9.41 19.56 0.12
C ASN A 38 10.58 20.33 0.76
N THR A 39 11.66 19.64 1.14
CA THR A 39 12.87 20.29 1.66
C THR A 39 13.51 21.20 0.62
N GLY A 40 13.57 20.78 -0.64
CA GLY A 40 14.09 21.60 -1.74
C GLY A 40 13.24 22.85 -2.00
N LEU A 41 11.91 22.71 -2.05
CA LEU A 41 10.98 23.83 -2.19
C LEU A 41 11.12 24.83 -1.04
N PHE A 42 11.20 24.32 0.19
CA PHE A 42 11.38 25.15 1.37
C PHE A 42 12.71 25.91 1.32
N ALA A 43 13.81 25.24 0.95
CA ALA A 43 15.12 25.88 0.81
C ALA A 43 15.10 27.00 -0.26
N ILE A 44 14.45 26.77 -1.40
CA ILE A 44 14.30 27.78 -2.46
C ILE A 44 13.47 28.98 -1.98
N ALA A 45 12.35 28.72 -1.28
CA ALA A 45 11.49 29.76 -0.71
C ALA A 45 12.23 30.65 0.29
N VAL A 46 13.04 30.04 1.17
CA VAL A 46 13.88 30.76 2.14
C VAL A 46 14.97 31.57 1.43
N ALA A 47 15.57 31.06 0.36
CA ALA A 47 16.70 31.70 -0.32
C ALA A 47 16.31 32.94 -1.16
N GLN A 48 15.15 32.94 -1.82
CA GLN A 48 14.77 34.03 -2.74
C GLN A 48 13.82 35.08 -2.11
N SER A 49 13.29 34.82 -0.91
CA SER A 49 12.52 35.73 -0.04
C SER A 49 11.51 36.70 -0.70
N THR A 50 10.89 36.35 -1.85
CA THR A 50 9.81 37.13 -2.43
C THR A 50 8.44 36.57 -2.04
N LEU A 51 7.46 37.44 -1.83
CA LEU A 51 6.10 37.07 -1.44
C LEU A 51 5.47 36.08 -2.45
N GLU A 52 5.71 36.29 -3.74
CA GLU A 52 5.24 35.41 -4.82
C GLU A 52 5.76 33.98 -4.68
N LEU A 53 7.04 33.83 -4.30
CA LEU A 53 7.66 32.51 -4.14
C LEU A 53 7.11 31.79 -2.90
N TRP A 54 6.89 32.53 -1.81
CA TRP A 54 6.24 31.99 -0.60
C TRP A 54 4.82 31.53 -0.88
N LEU A 55 4.06 32.32 -1.66
CA LEU A 55 2.68 31.97 -2.03
C LEU A 55 2.65 30.73 -2.93
N LEU A 56 3.51 30.67 -3.95
CA LEU A 56 3.63 29.49 -4.82
C LEU A 56 4.07 28.25 -4.03
N ALA A 57 5.10 28.36 -3.19
CA ALA A 57 5.59 27.26 -2.37
C ALA A 57 4.52 26.76 -1.39
N SER A 58 3.72 27.67 -0.83
CA SER A 58 2.61 27.33 0.08
C SER A 58 1.51 26.57 -0.64
N ILE A 59 1.10 27.03 -1.84
CA ILE A 59 0.09 26.34 -2.66
C ILE A 59 0.58 24.93 -3.05
N LEU A 60 1.81 24.83 -3.55
CA LEU A 60 2.41 23.54 -3.89
C LEU A 60 2.52 22.62 -2.67
N GLY A 61 2.91 23.15 -1.51
CA GLY A 61 2.97 22.40 -0.25
C GLY A 61 1.60 21.86 0.19
N ILE A 62 0.54 22.66 0.06
CA ILE A 62 -0.84 22.21 0.36
C ILE A 62 -1.27 21.09 -0.58
N VAL A 63 -1.07 21.24 -1.90
CA VAL A 63 -1.40 20.21 -2.89
C VAL A 63 -0.63 18.92 -2.59
N MET A 64 0.67 19.03 -2.31
CA MET A 64 1.52 17.89 -1.96
C MET A 64 1.07 17.20 -0.67
N SER A 65 0.62 17.95 0.34
CA SER A 65 0.08 17.41 1.59
C SER A 65 -1.21 16.60 1.38
N ILE A 66 -2.13 17.11 0.54
CA ILE A 66 -3.36 16.40 0.19
C ILE A 66 -3.05 15.09 -0.54
N CYS A 67 -2.15 15.14 -1.52
CA CYS A 67 -1.70 13.97 -2.25
C CYS A 67 -1.01 12.95 -1.34
N TRP A 68 -0.16 13.42 -0.44
CA TRP A 68 0.52 12.58 0.55
C TRP A 68 -0.46 11.87 1.46
N ASN A 69 -1.46 12.57 1.98
CA ASN A 69 -2.50 11.96 2.81
C ASN A 69 -3.23 10.83 2.06
N GLN A 70 -3.50 11.02 0.77
CA GLN A 70 -4.11 9.97 -0.05
C GLN A 70 -3.20 8.74 -0.24
N PHE A 71 -1.91 8.95 -0.49
CA PHE A 71 -0.95 7.85 -0.59
C PHE A 71 -0.79 7.11 0.74
N ALA A 72 -0.59 7.84 1.83
CA ALA A 72 -0.44 7.28 3.16
C ALA A 72 -1.67 6.46 3.56
N ALA A 73 -2.88 6.95 3.28
CA ALA A 73 -4.09 6.23 3.58
C ALA A 73 -4.26 4.96 2.74
N THR A 74 -3.80 4.98 1.48
CA THR A 74 -3.81 3.79 0.59
C THR A 74 -2.76 2.76 1.02
N ASP A 75 -1.58 3.21 1.42
CA ASP A 75 -0.50 2.33 1.87
C ASP A 75 -0.85 1.67 3.20
N ASN A 76 -1.39 2.43 4.17
CA ASN A 76 -1.89 1.88 5.43
C ASN A 76 -2.97 0.82 5.20
N TYR A 77 -3.85 1.06 4.23
CA TYR A 77 -4.86 0.10 3.81
C TYR A 77 -4.22 -1.18 3.28
N LEU A 78 -3.30 -1.07 2.31
CA LEU A 78 -2.67 -2.24 1.68
C LEU A 78 -1.78 -3.03 2.65
N VAL A 79 -1.05 -2.37 3.54
CA VAL A 79 -0.26 -3.02 4.58
C VAL A 79 -1.13 -3.88 5.50
N ASP A 80 -2.29 -3.37 5.91
CA ASP A 80 -3.21 -4.14 6.76
C ASP A 80 -3.74 -5.39 6.02
N VAL A 81 -4.11 -5.24 4.74
CA VAL A 81 -4.51 -6.37 3.89
C VAL A 81 -3.43 -7.42 3.80
N TYR A 82 -2.20 -7.03 3.46
CA TYR A 82 -1.09 -7.98 3.33
C TYR A 82 -0.76 -8.66 4.66
N ARG A 83 -0.78 -7.95 5.78
CA ARG A 83 -0.57 -8.56 7.11
C ARG A 83 -1.62 -9.62 7.43
N ARG A 84 -2.89 -9.35 7.14
CA ARG A 84 -3.98 -10.31 7.34
C ARG A 84 -3.84 -11.53 6.43
N GLN A 85 -3.41 -11.34 5.18
CA GLN A 85 -3.13 -12.45 4.27
C GLN A 85 -1.95 -13.32 4.73
N ILE A 86 -0.88 -12.71 5.23
CA ILE A 86 0.26 -13.43 5.80
C ILE A 86 -0.19 -14.21 7.04
N ALA A 87 -1.00 -13.59 7.91
CA ALA A 87 -1.57 -14.26 9.09
C ALA A 87 -2.45 -15.46 8.71
N HIS A 88 -3.27 -15.35 7.65
CA HIS A 88 -4.08 -16.46 7.16
C HIS A 88 -3.22 -17.60 6.60
N ALA A 89 -2.20 -17.29 5.78
CA ALA A 89 -1.29 -18.33 5.26
C ALA A 89 -0.51 -19.01 6.39
N HIS A 90 -0.04 -18.24 7.37
CA HIS A 90 0.62 -18.78 8.57
C HIS A 90 -0.33 -19.67 9.38
N PHE A 91 -1.58 -19.26 9.59
CA PHE A 91 -2.59 -20.06 10.28
C PHE A 91 -2.78 -21.43 9.61
N LEU A 92 -2.97 -21.45 8.29
CA LEU A 92 -3.11 -22.69 7.52
C LEU A 92 -1.87 -23.58 7.63
N LEU A 93 -0.67 -22.99 7.56
CA LEU A 93 0.60 -23.71 7.74
C LEU A 93 0.73 -24.34 9.14
N THR A 94 0.38 -23.60 10.19
CA THR A 94 0.42 -24.13 11.56
C THR A 94 -0.62 -25.21 11.80
N GLN A 95 -1.78 -25.10 11.16
CA GLN A 95 -2.83 -26.10 11.25
C GLN A 95 -2.42 -27.39 10.51
N ASP A 96 -1.82 -27.28 9.33
CA ASP A 96 -1.26 -28.42 8.57
C ASP A 96 -0.09 -29.09 9.32
N ALA A 97 0.82 -28.30 9.90
CA ALA A 97 1.91 -28.81 10.74
C ALA A 97 1.43 -29.52 12.02
N ALA A 98 0.28 -29.10 12.58
CA ALA A 98 -0.38 -29.82 13.67
C ALA A 98 -1.08 -31.11 13.18
N PHE A 99 -1.48 -31.16 11.90
CA PHE A 99 -2.09 -32.33 11.27
C PHE A 99 -1.09 -33.37 10.74
N ASP A 100 0.17 -33.02 10.51
CA ASP A 100 1.25 -33.98 10.18
C ASP A 100 1.50 -35.02 11.30
N GLY A 101 0.97 -34.81 12.52
CA GLY A 101 0.98 -35.77 13.63
C GLY A 101 -0.27 -36.66 13.75
N ILE A 102 -1.36 -36.35 13.06
CA ILE A 102 -2.64 -37.06 13.19
C ILE A 102 -3.20 -37.34 11.80
N ARG A 103 -3.10 -38.61 11.36
CA ARG A 103 -3.69 -39.12 10.12
C ARG A 103 -5.09 -38.54 9.88
N ALA A 104 -5.26 -37.94 8.70
CA ALA A 104 -6.53 -37.72 8.03
C ALA A 104 -7.60 -36.99 8.87
N VAL A 105 -7.38 -35.71 9.15
CA VAL A 105 -8.53 -34.85 9.41
C VAL A 105 -9.19 -34.51 8.09
N GLN A 106 -10.42 -34.99 7.94
CA GLN A 106 -11.33 -34.58 6.89
C GLN A 106 -11.59 -33.08 7.04
N VAL A 107 -10.76 -32.27 6.41
CA VAL A 107 -11.07 -30.86 6.17
C VAL A 107 -12.39 -30.83 5.39
N PRO A 108 -13.42 -30.12 5.89
CA PRO A 108 -14.69 -29.97 5.18
C PRO A 108 -14.42 -29.58 3.72
N PRO A 109 -15.12 -30.18 2.74
CA PRO A 109 -14.86 -29.94 1.31
C PRO A 109 -14.92 -28.45 0.91
N GLU A 110 -15.59 -27.64 1.72
CA GLU A 110 -15.74 -26.18 1.59
C GLU A 110 -14.46 -25.39 1.91
N LEU A 111 -13.58 -25.95 2.76
CA LEU A 111 -12.27 -25.38 3.11
C LEU A 111 -11.13 -25.99 2.27
N LYS A 112 -11.43 -27.00 1.44
CA LYS A 112 -10.50 -27.63 0.51
C LYS A 112 -10.25 -26.80 -0.76
N THR A 113 -11.03 -25.75 -0.99
CA THR A 113 -10.75 -24.75 -2.02
C THR A 113 -9.65 -23.82 -1.55
N TRP A 114 -8.43 -24.26 -1.84
CA TRP A 114 -7.19 -23.51 -1.95
C TRP A 114 -7.40 -21.99 -1.98
N THR A 115 -6.89 -21.33 -0.94
CA THR A 115 -6.54 -19.91 -0.92
C THR A 115 -7.64 -18.97 -1.38
N TYR A 116 -8.44 -18.47 -0.43
CA TYR A 116 -9.35 -17.35 -0.69
C TYR A 116 -8.57 -16.14 -1.24
N THR A 117 -8.56 -16.00 -2.57
CA THR A 117 -8.00 -14.86 -3.29
C THR A 117 -9.09 -13.87 -3.71
N GLY A 118 -10.30 -13.93 -3.12
CA GLY A 118 -11.53 -13.26 -3.55
C GLY A 118 -11.43 -11.74 -3.76
N ALA A 119 -12.36 -10.95 -3.22
CA ALA A 119 -12.24 -9.50 -3.31
C ALA A 119 -11.20 -8.99 -2.29
N ILE A 120 -9.90 -9.33 -2.50
CA ILE A 120 -8.76 -8.95 -1.64
C ILE A 120 -8.72 -7.44 -1.38
N ALA A 121 -9.26 -6.68 -2.33
CA ALA A 121 -9.39 -5.24 -2.31
C ALA A 121 -10.45 -4.69 -1.35
N THR A 122 -11.27 -5.53 -0.73
CA THR A 122 -12.41 -5.12 0.11
C THR A 122 -12.65 -6.04 1.29
N GLU A 123 -12.08 -7.25 1.28
CA GLU A 123 -12.39 -8.31 2.23
C GLU A 123 -11.12 -9.04 2.71
N TYR A 124 -11.20 -9.57 3.93
CA TYR A 124 -10.15 -10.42 4.52
C TYR A 124 -10.76 -11.61 5.27
N PHE A 125 -10.00 -12.69 5.40
CA PHE A 125 -10.36 -13.81 6.25
C PHE A 125 -9.90 -13.58 7.69
N ASP A 126 -10.81 -13.62 8.66
CA ASP A 126 -10.48 -13.58 10.09
C ASP A 126 -10.20 -14.99 10.61
N PRO A 127 -8.96 -15.33 11.00
CA PRO A 127 -8.63 -16.67 11.50
C PRO A 127 -9.29 -16.99 12.85
N THR A 128 -9.69 -15.98 13.62
CA THR A 128 -10.37 -16.17 14.92
C THR A 128 -11.79 -16.65 14.72
N ASP A 129 -12.53 -15.96 13.85
CA ASP A 129 -13.96 -16.21 13.61
C ASP A 129 -14.22 -17.11 12.40
N ARG A 130 -13.19 -17.45 11.63
CA ARG A 130 -13.23 -18.25 10.39
C ARG A 130 -14.22 -17.72 9.35
N GLN A 131 -14.40 -16.41 9.30
CA GLN A 131 -15.32 -15.75 8.37
C GLN A 131 -14.60 -14.68 7.54
N ILE A 132 -15.15 -14.43 6.35
CA ILE A 132 -14.73 -13.31 5.50
C ILE A 132 -15.41 -12.04 6.03
N LYS A 133 -14.61 -11.03 6.34
CA LYS A 133 -15.07 -9.74 6.85
C LYS A 133 -14.65 -8.62 5.91
N PRO A 134 -15.45 -7.54 5.78
CA PRO A 134 -15.05 -6.36 5.05
C PRO A 134 -13.90 -5.65 5.78
N ILE A 135 -12.95 -5.11 5.01
CA ILE A 135 -11.85 -4.31 5.55
C ILE A 135 -12.42 -2.98 6.01
N ARG A 136 -12.22 -2.65 7.29
CA ARG A 136 -12.70 -1.39 7.86
C ARG A 136 -12.00 -0.22 7.17
N GLN A 137 -12.79 0.61 6.48
CA GLN A 137 -12.29 1.85 5.90
C GLN A 137 -12.35 2.96 6.96
N SER A 138 -11.29 3.75 7.06
CA SER A 138 -11.21 4.94 7.90
C SER A 138 -10.56 6.09 7.14
N PHE A 139 -10.57 7.29 7.70
CA PHE A 139 -9.91 8.45 7.08
C PHE A 139 -8.42 8.16 6.76
N PHE A 140 -7.73 7.41 7.63
CA PHE A 140 -6.33 7.03 7.48
C PHE A 140 -6.12 5.67 6.80
N GLN A 141 -7.19 4.98 6.42
CA GLN A 141 -7.17 3.68 5.74
C GLN A 141 -8.27 3.63 4.69
N ARG A 142 -7.97 4.10 3.49
CA ARG A 142 -8.93 4.15 2.38
C ARG A 142 -8.22 3.84 1.07
N ARG A 143 -8.94 3.18 0.17
CA ARG A 143 -8.49 2.93 -1.20
C ARG A 143 -9.54 3.48 -2.16
N ILE A 144 -9.11 4.37 -3.05
CA ILE A 144 -9.95 4.84 -4.15
C ILE A 144 -9.70 3.89 -5.33
N PRO A 145 -10.71 3.13 -5.79
CA PRO A 145 -10.49 2.08 -6.78
C PRO A 145 -10.19 2.62 -8.18
N TRP A 146 -10.64 3.83 -8.50
CA TRP A 146 -10.48 4.46 -9.81
C TRP A 146 -9.22 5.33 -9.94
N LEU A 147 -8.44 5.48 -8.87
CA LEU A 147 -7.29 6.37 -8.84
C LEU A 147 -6.06 5.59 -8.39
N SER A 148 -5.25 5.17 -9.36
CA SER A 148 -4.00 4.48 -9.06
C SER A 148 -2.98 5.43 -8.44
N ALA A 149 -2.14 4.88 -7.56
CA ALA A 149 -1.01 5.62 -7.03
C ALA A 149 -0.06 6.13 -8.14
N THR A 150 0.04 5.41 -9.26
CA THR A 150 0.84 5.82 -10.42
C THR A 150 0.21 7.00 -11.17
N GLU A 151 -1.11 6.97 -11.38
CA GLU A 151 -1.84 8.07 -12.04
C GLU A 151 -1.75 9.35 -11.22
N LEU A 152 -1.88 9.25 -9.89
CA LEU A 152 -1.73 10.38 -8.99
C LEU A 152 -0.31 10.97 -9.06
N GLY A 153 0.71 10.11 -9.15
CA GLY A 153 2.10 10.55 -9.32
C GLY A 153 2.34 11.33 -10.62
N VAL A 154 1.72 10.91 -11.72
CA VAL A 154 1.78 11.63 -13.01
C VAL A 154 1.09 12.98 -12.89
N ILE A 155 -0.11 13.03 -12.30
CA ILE A 155 -0.86 14.28 -12.11
C ILE A 155 -0.04 15.30 -11.30
N ILE A 156 0.57 14.87 -10.19
CA ILE A 156 1.42 15.73 -9.36
C ILE A 156 2.61 16.26 -10.15
N SER A 157 3.29 15.39 -10.88
CA SER A 157 4.47 15.78 -11.66
C SER A 157 4.11 16.79 -12.74
N SER A 158 2.99 16.60 -13.42
CA SER A 158 2.48 17.52 -14.43
C SER A 158 2.10 18.88 -13.83
N LEU A 159 1.39 18.90 -12.68
CA LEU A 159 1.07 20.13 -11.96
C LEU A 159 2.34 20.89 -11.55
N TYR A 160 3.35 20.16 -11.08
CA TYR A 160 4.63 20.74 -10.67
C TYR A 160 5.37 21.39 -11.83
N VAL A 161 5.51 20.70 -12.97
CA VAL A 161 6.14 21.24 -14.18
C VAL A 161 5.37 22.46 -14.69
N SER A 162 4.03 22.40 -14.65
CA SER A 162 3.17 23.50 -15.09
C SER A 162 3.33 24.73 -14.21
N GLY A 163 3.41 24.55 -12.89
CA GLY A 163 3.64 25.65 -11.93
C GLY A 163 4.99 26.35 -12.15
N TRP A 164 6.05 25.57 -12.43
CA TRP A 164 7.36 26.14 -12.77
C TRP A 164 7.36 26.87 -14.11
N PHE A 165 6.67 26.34 -15.12
CA PHE A 165 6.55 26.99 -16.42
C PHE A 165 5.86 28.36 -16.30
N VAL A 166 4.79 28.45 -15.52
CA VAL A 166 4.11 29.73 -15.23
C VAL A 166 5.05 30.70 -14.52
N LEU A 167 5.80 30.25 -13.51
CA LEU A 167 6.76 31.11 -12.80
C LEU A 167 7.84 31.66 -13.75
N LEU A 168 8.37 30.83 -14.67
CA LEU A 168 9.36 31.26 -15.65
C LEU A 168 8.79 32.29 -16.63
N MET A 169 7.53 32.11 -17.07
CA MET A 169 6.88 33.04 -18.00
C MET A 169 6.52 34.39 -17.36
N VAL A 170 6.31 34.44 -16.04
CA VAL A 170 6.01 35.69 -15.31
C VAL A 170 7.30 36.49 -15.02
N LYS A 171 8.45 35.84 -14.89
CA LYS A 171 9.75 36.49 -14.62
C LYS A 171 10.62 36.73 -15.86
N GLY A 172 10.29 36.12 -16.99
CA GLY A 172 11.03 36.22 -18.27
C GLY A 172 10.61 37.38 -19.14
#